data_AF-F5Y7H4-F1
#
_entry.id   AF-F5Y7H4-F1
#
_cell.length_a   1.000
_cell.length_b   1.000
_cell.length_c   1.000
_cell.angle_alpha   90.00
_cell.angle_beta   90.00
_cell.angle_gamma   90.00
#
_symmetry.space_group_name_H-M   'P 1'
#
loop_
_entity.id
_entity.type
_entity.pdbx_description
1 polymer ?
#
loop_
_entity_poly.entity_id
_entity_poly.type
_entity_poly.pdbx_seq_one_letter_code
_entity_poly.pdbx_strand_id
1 'polypeptide(L)'
;MSTKLVAEMAGNPAGIKTDLKGTEKTSDLEVTNSRKTSKGAISTETVEKIAASLTEAMGLVAKSSNTFTPHDRIRLVGAGIKNWGFIQTAFSHAVANPQFVPAFLDMDQFKNAVDDFERKRILLTLIQQFTKIISDSMLNDSDEAYHDGIEYYNYVREAARQRVPGAEAEYKALKPYFKRNKRAAMNSANPNQAEFRNIAEG
;
A
#
# COMPACT_ATOMS: atom_id res chain seq x y z
N MET A 1 1.44 25.41 -48.22
CA MET A 1 1.37 24.91 -49.61
C MET A 1 2.45 23.86 -49.81
N SER A 2 2.10 22.74 -50.48
CA SER A 2 2.99 21.71 -51.06
C SER A 2 3.79 20.79 -50.12
N THR A 3 3.92 19.46 -50.29
CA THR A 3 3.31 18.44 -51.18
C THR A 3 3.84 17.05 -50.74
N LYS A 4 2.95 16.10 -50.45
CA LYS A 4 2.84 14.74 -51.04
C LYS A 4 4.10 13.90 -51.36
N LEU A 5 4.16 12.64 -50.89
CA LEU A 5 3.97 11.37 -51.65
C LEU A 5 4.43 10.15 -50.77
N VAL A 6 3.54 9.30 -50.24
CA VAL A 6 3.01 8.02 -50.77
C VAL A 6 4.05 6.89 -50.91
N ALA A 7 3.83 5.79 -50.18
CA ALA A 7 4.12 4.42 -50.64
C ALA A 7 3.38 3.39 -49.74
N GLU A 8 2.13 3.09 -50.11
CA GLU A 8 1.40 1.88 -49.74
C GLU A 8 1.20 1.07 -51.03
N MET A 9 1.06 -0.24 -50.89
CA MET A 9 0.71 -1.24 -51.91
C MET A 9 1.86 -1.89 -52.70
N ALA A 10 2.27 -3.06 -52.23
CA ALA A 10 2.65 -4.16 -53.11
C ALA A 10 2.23 -5.50 -52.49
N GLY A 11 1.21 -6.12 -53.09
CA GLY A 11 0.80 -7.48 -52.82
C GLY A 11 1.69 -8.51 -53.53
N ASN A 12 1.84 -9.64 -52.84
CA ASN A 12 2.30 -11.02 -53.14
C ASN A 12 1.97 -11.58 -54.56
N PRO A 13 2.32 -12.84 -54.97
CA PRO A 13 3.36 -13.83 -54.57
C PRO A 13 4.13 -14.46 -55.76
N ALA A 14 5.35 -14.98 -55.55
CA ALA A 14 5.89 -16.07 -56.41
C ALA A 14 7.02 -16.89 -55.75
N GLY A 15 6.65 -18.09 -55.29
CA GLY A 15 7.36 -19.36 -55.54
C GLY A 15 8.84 -19.51 -55.20
N ILE A 16 9.12 -20.11 -54.04
CA ILE A 16 10.16 -21.15 -53.92
C ILE A 16 9.54 -22.30 -53.10
N LYS A 17 9.35 -23.45 -53.76
CA LYS A 17 9.06 -24.73 -53.11
C LYS A 17 10.39 -25.46 -52.93
N THR A 18 10.67 -25.90 -51.71
CA THR A 18 11.45 -27.12 -51.45
C THR A 18 10.85 -27.80 -50.23
N ASP A 19 10.31 -28.99 -50.49
CA ASP A 19 9.75 -29.92 -49.52
C ASP A 19 10.80 -30.40 -48.52
N LEU A 20 10.43 -30.55 -47.24
CA LEU A 20 10.98 -31.56 -46.33
C LEU A 20 9.93 -31.86 -45.25
N LYS A 21 9.28 -33.03 -45.40
CA LYS A 21 8.51 -33.70 -44.34
C LYS A 21 9.47 -34.16 -43.24
N GLY A 22 9.16 -33.84 -41.99
CA GLY A 22 9.90 -34.36 -40.84
C GLY A 22 9.28 -33.86 -39.54
N THR A 23 8.53 -34.73 -38.90
CA THR A 23 7.97 -34.64 -37.54
C THR A 23 8.93 -34.01 -36.53
N GLU A 24 8.47 -33.00 -35.80
CA GLU A 24 8.78 -32.89 -34.37
C GLU A 24 7.66 -32.17 -33.61
N LYS A 25 7.23 -32.86 -32.58
CA LYS A 25 6.16 -32.58 -31.65
C LYS A 25 6.77 -31.70 -30.56
N THR A 26 6.39 -30.43 -30.50
CA THR A 26 6.60 -29.59 -29.32
C THR A 26 5.22 -29.05 -28.92
N SER A 27 4.41 -29.87 -28.24
CA SER A 27 4.31 -29.85 -26.78
C SER A 27 4.04 -28.44 -26.26
N ASP A 28 2.75 -28.13 -26.16
CA ASP A 28 2.13 -27.58 -24.96
C ASP A 28 3.02 -26.62 -24.15
N LEU A 29 3.05 -25.37 -24.59
CA LEU A 29 3.23 -24.25 -23.68
C LEU A 29 1.95 -23.41 -23.70
N GLU A 30 0.83 -24.04 -23.37
CA GLU A 30 -0.21 -23.34 -22.62
C GLU A 30 0.41 -22.98 -21.26
N VAL A 31 1.11 -21.85 -21.22
CA VAL A 31 1.29 -21.13 -19.96
C VAL A 31 -0.09 -20.61 -19.63
N THR A 32 -0.88 -21.43 -18.92
CA THR A 32 -2.11 -21.01 -18.28
C THR A 32 -1.73 -19.98 -17.23
N ASN A 33 -1.50 -18.74 -17.66
CA ASN A 33 -1.37 -17.62 -16.75
C ASN A 33 -2.78 -17.26 -16.31
N SER A 34 -3.33 -18.11 -15.44
CA SER A 34 -4.56 -17.86 -14.71
C SER A 34 -4.27 -16.78 -13.66
N ARG A 35 -3.80 -15.61 -14.10
CA ARG A 35 -3.70 -14.42 -13.26
C ARG A 35 -5.14 -14.07 -12.90
N LYS A 36 -5.50 -14.28 -11.63
CA LYS A 36 -6.68 -13.66 -11.05
C LYS A 36 -6.58 -12.18 -11.38
N THR A 37 -7.46 -11.71 -12.26
CA THR A 37 -7.56 -10.30 -12.60
C THR A 37 -7.74 -9.51 -11.32
N SER A 38 -6.87 -8.51 -11.11
CA SER A 38 -6.90 -7.65 -9.95
C SER A 38 -8.30 -7.05 -9.79
N LYS A 39 -8.77 -7.05 -8.54
CA LYS A 39 -10.13 -6.67 -8.18
C LYS A 39 -10.28 -5.15 -8.29
N GLY A 40 -10.49 -4.66 -9.52
CA GLY A 40 -10.95 -3.31 -9.86
C GLY A 40 -9.99 -2.17 -9.50
N ALA A 41 -9.39 -1.55 -10.52
CA ALA A 41 -8.63 -0.30 -10.35
C ALA A 41 -9.49 0.77 -9.66
N ILE A 42 -8.94 1.41 -8.63
CA ILE A 42 -9.58 2.56 -7.98
C ILE A 42 -9.51 3.73 -8.97
N SER A 43 -10.66 4.33 -9.30
CA SER A 43 -10.68 5.47 -10.23
C SER A 43 -10.06 6.72 -9.59
N THR A 44 -9.48 7.59 -10.41
CA THR A 44 -8.92 8.87 -9.95
C THR A 44 -9.97 9.70 -9.20
N GLU A 45 -11.21 9.74 -9.71
CA GLU A 45 -12.33 10.45 -9.07
C GLU A 45 -12.62 9.88 -7.66
N THR A 46 -12.56 8.56 -7.48
CA THR A 46 -12.74 7.94 -6.16
C THR A 46 -11.62 8.33 -5.19
N VAL A 47 -10.36 8.35 -5.65
CA VAL A 47 -9.22 8.78 -4.81
C VAL A 47 -9.39 10.24 -4.38
N GLU A 48 -9.76 11.12 -5.30
CA GLU A 48 -9.99 12.55 -5.02
C GLU A 48 -11.10 12.76 -3.98
N LYS A 49 -12.22 12.05 -4.11
CA LYS A 49 -13.31 12.11 -3.13
C LYS A 49 -12.88 11.63 -1.75
N ILE A 50 -12.17 10.50 -1.67
CA ILE A 50 -11.65 9.98 -0.41
C ILE A 50 -10.67 10.96 0.24
N ALA A 51 -9.75 11.54 -0.55
CA ALA A 51 -8.79 12.51 -0.07
C ALA A 51 -9.46 13.78 0.48
N ALA A 52 -10.49 14.28 -0.21
CA ALA A 52 -11.29 15.41 0.26
C ALA A 52 -11.99 15.10 1.59
N SER A 53 -12.65 13.94 1.71
CA SER A 53 -13.32 13.53 2.94
C SER A 53 -12.35 13.32 4.11
N LEU A 54 -11.17 12.76 3.86
CA LEU A 54 -10.13 12.63 4.89
C LEU A 54 -9.61 14.00 5.34
N THR A 55 -9.44 14.94 4.41
CA THR A 55 -9.00 16.31 4.73
C THR A 55 -10.03 17.03 5.59
N GLU A 56 -11.32 16.88 5.27
CA GLU A 56 -12.41 17.40 6.09
C GLU A 56 -12.43 16.77 7.48
N ALA A 57 -12.33 15.44 7.56
CA ALA A 57 -12.29 14.72 8.83
C ALA A 57 -11.10 15.15 9.71
N MET A 58 -9.91 15.31 9.12
CA MET A 58 -8.74 15.84 9.83
C MET A 58 -8.99 17.26 10.34
N GLY A 59 -9.66 18.12 9.56
CA GLY A 59 -10.05 19.46 9.97
C GLY A 59 -11.02 19.49 11.16
N LEU A 60 -11.91 18.51 11.27
CA LEU A 60 -12.83 18.38 12.42
C LEU A 60 -12.09 17.94 13.69
N VAL A 61 -11.18 16.97 13.56
CA VAL A 61 -10.40 16.46 14.71
C VAL A 61 -9.40 17.50 15.20
N ALA A 62 -8.74 18.23 14.30
CA ALA A 62 -7.76 19.27 14.65
C ALA A 62 -8.37 20.42 15.48
N LYS A 63 -9.65 20.73 15.30
CA LYS A 63 -10.35 21.76 16.09
C LYS A 63 -10.59 21.35 17.55
N SER A 64 -10.62 20.05 17.83
CA SER A 64 -11.04 19.48 19.12
C SER A 64 -9.93 18.70 19.84
N SER A 65 -8.74 18.60 19.26
CA SER A 65 -7.64 17.78 19.77
C SER A 65 -6.35 18.57 19.93
N ASN A 66 -5.67 18.35 21.05
CA ASN A 66 -4.30 18.83 21.24
C ASN A 66 -3.33 17.83 20.59
N THR A 67 -2.52 18.29 19.65
CA THR A 67 -1.40 17.50 19.12
C THR A 67 -0.25 17.57 20.10
N PHE A 68 0.12 16.42 20.66
CA PHE A 68 1.26 16.31 21.57
C PHE A 68 2.54 16.03 20.79
N THR A 69 3.65 16.65 21.17
CA THR A 69 4.97 16.22 20.69
C THR A 69 5.34 14.86 21.30
N PRO A 70 6.31 14.12 20.74
CA PRO A 70 6.81 12.90 21.36
C PRO A 70 7.27 13.11 22.81
N HIS A 71 7.85 14.28 23.11
CA HIS A 71 8.28 14.65 24.46
C HIS A 71 7.11 14.92 25.41
N ASP A 72 6.02 15.53 24.93
CA ASP A 72 4.82 15.76 25.74
C ASP A 72 4.12 14.44 26.08
N ARG A 73 4.14 13.48 25.16
CA ARG A 73 3.58 12.13 25.39
C ARG A 73 4.26 11.39 26.52
N ILE A 74 5.58 11.51 26.66
CA ILE A 74 6.35 10.88 27.75
C ILE A 74 5.90 11.38 29.12
N ARG A 75 5.40 12.63 29.22
CA ARG A 75 4.93 13.24 30.47
C ARG A 75 3.53 12.80 30.87
N LEU A 76 2.77 12.20 29.95
CA LEU A 76 1.42 11.71 30.24
C LEU A 76 1.50 10.34 30.93
N VAL A 77 1.48 10.35 32.27
CA VAL A 77 1.51 9.13 33.10
C VAL A 77 0.34 8.21 32.73
N GLY A 78 0.62 7.09 32.09
CA GLY A 78 -0.36 6.03 31.84
C GLY A 78 -1.41 6.34 30.76
N ALA A 79 -1.28 7.42 29.99
CA ALA A 79 -2.24 7.88 28.98
C ALA A 79 -2.19 7.10 27.65
N GLY A 80 -1.82 5.83 27.71
CA GLY A 80 -1.92 4.92 26.57
C GLY A 80 -3.18 4.07 26.68
N ILE A 81 -3.63 3.52 25.54
CA ILE A 81 -4.72 2.53 25.47
C ILE A 81 -4.52 1.37 26.48
N LYS A 82 -3.26 1.06 26.83
CA LYS A 82 -2.87 0.00 27.77
C LYS A 82 -3.58 0.01 29.13
N ASN A 83 -3.92 1.19 29.65
CA ASN A 83 -4.55 1.31 30.97
C ASN A 83 -6.07 1.50 30.88
N TRP A 84 -6.66 1.39 29.69
CA TRP A 84 -8.08 1.66 29.49
C TRP A 84 -8.98 0.77 30.35
N GLY A 85 -8.64 -0.52 30.49
CA GLY A 85 -9.39 -1.44 31.35
C GLY A 85 -9.46 -0.96 32.80
N PHE A 86 -8.35 -0.47 33.36
CA PHE A 86 -8.33 0.11 34.70
C PHE A 86 -9.24 1.34 34.79
N ILE A 87 -9.14 2.27 33.82
CA ILE A 87 -9.92 3.52 33.80
C ILE A 87 -11.42 3.23 33.78
N GLN A 88 -11.85 2.33 32.89
CA GLN A 88 -13.25 1.94 32.73
C GLN A 88 -13.78 1.25 34.01
N THR A 89 -13.00 0.33 34.60
CA THR A 89 -13.37 -0.32 35.85
C THR A 89 -13.43 0.67 37.01
N ALA A 90 -12.44 1.56 37.15
CA ALA A 90 -12.41 2.57 38.21
C ALA A 90 -13.64 3.50 38.14
N PHE A 91 -13.99 3.98 36.94
CA PHE A 91 -15.20 4.78 36.74
C PHE A 91 -16.47 4.02 37.12
N SER A 92 -16.60 2.76 36.67
CA SER A 92 -17.76 1.92 37.01
C SER A 92 -17.89 1.70 38.52
N HIS A 93 -16.78 1.45 39.22
CA HIS A 93 -16.76 1.28 40.67
C HIS A 93 -17.09 2.58 41.40
N ALA A 94 -16.61 3.73 40.92
CA ALA A 94 -16.91 5.05 41.48
C ALA A 94 -18.40 5.40 41.36
N VAL A 95 -19.02 5.09 40.22
CA VAL A 95 -20.48 5.25 40.03
C VAL A 95 -21.27 4.31 40.95
N ALA A 96 -20.84 3.05 41.06
CA ALA A 96 -21.53 2.05 41.88
C ALA A 96 -21.35 2.27 43.40
N ASN A 97 -20.28 2.95 43.81
CA ASN A 97 -19.94 3.15 45.23
C ASN A 97 -19.59 4.62 45.52
N PRO A 98 -20.58 5.54 45.51
CA PRO A 98 -20.34 6.98 45.70
C PRO A 98 -19.67 7.33 47.03
N GLN A 99 -19.80 6.49 48.06
CA GLN A 99 -19.16 6.68 49.37
C GLN A 99 -17.63 6.63 49.33
N PHE A 100 -17.04 6.05 48.27
CA PHE A 100 -15.59 6.03 48.07
C PHE A 100 -15.09 7.11 47.10
N VAL A 101 -16.00 7.95 46.57
CA VAL A 101 -15.64 9.07 45.70
C VAL A 101 -15.09 10.22 46.57
N PRO A 102 -13.82 10.62 46.40
CA PRO A 102 -13.27 11.75 47.15
C PRO A 102 -13.99 13.05 46.79
N ALA A 103 -14.13 13.97 47.75
CA ALA A 103 -14.84 15.23 47.53
C ALA A 103 -14.22 16.15 46.45
N PHE A 104 -12.95 15.95 46.11
CA PHE A 104 -12.24 16.70 45.07
C PHE A 104 -12.41 16.10 43.67
N LEU A 105 -12.94 14.88 43.54
CA LEU A 105 -13.07 14.21 42.26
C LEU A 105 -14.34 14.67 41.55
N ASP A 106 -14.17 15.32 40.40
CA ASP A 106 -15.27 15.67 39.51
C ASP A 106 -15.70 14.45 38.68
N MET A 107 -16.85 13.87 39.05
CA MET A 107 -17.41 12.70 38.39
C MET A 107 -17.93 13.01 36.98
N ASP A 108 -18.37 14.23 36.71
CA ASP A 108 -18.82 14.64 35.38
C ASP A 108 -17.63 14.78 34.44
N GLN A 109 -16.53 15.36 34.91
CA GLN A 109 -15.29 15.43 34.16
C GLN A 109 -14.73 14.02 33.88
N PHE A 110 -14.74 13.13 34.87
CA PHE A 110 -14.29 11.75 34.69
C PHE A 110 -15.15 11.01 33.66
N LYS A 111 -16.48 11.11 33.76
CA LYS A 111 -17.40 10.53 32.78
C LYS A 111 -17.13 11.05 31.37
N ASN A 112 -17.00 12.37 31.23
CA ASN A 112 -16.74 13.00 29.94
C ASN A 112 -15.45 12.49 29.31
N ALA A 113 -14.37 12.35 30.09
CA ALA A 113 -13.10 11.81 29.61
C ALA A 113 -13.21 10.34 29.16
N VAL A 114 -13.95 9.51 29.90
CA VAL A 114 -14.21 8.11 29.55
C VAL A 114 -14.97 8.03 28.22
N ASP A 115 -16.07 8.77 28.09
CA ASP A 115 -16.89 8.78 26.88
C ASP A 115 -16.11 9.30 25.66
N ASP A 116 -15.30 10.34 25.86
CA ASP A 116 -14.45 10.92 24.82
C ASP A 116 -13.38 9.96 24.33
N PHE A 117 -12.80 9.18 25.24
CA PHE A 117 -11.81 8.17 24.88
C PHE A 117 -12.45 7.09 24.00
N GLU A 118 -13.63 6.57 24.37
CA GLU A 118 -14.29 5.54 23.57
C GLU A 118 -14.71 6.03 22.18
N ARG A 119 -15.23 7.26 22.08
CA ARG A 119 -15.50 7.89 20.78
C ARG A 119 -14.25 7.92 19.90
N LYS A 120 -13.10 8.36 20.45
CA LYS A 120 -11.83 8.41 19.72
C LYS A 120 -11.31 7.02 19.37
N ARG A 121 -11.49 6.03 20.25
CA ARG A 121 -11.08 4.63 20.02
C ARG A 121 -11.82 3.98 18.85
N ILE A 122 -13.12 4.25 18.72
CA ILE A 122 -13.92 3.78 17.58
C ILE A 122 -13.38 4.38 16.28
N LEU A 123 -13.12 5.69 16.24
CA LEU A 123 -12.55 6.36 15.07
C LEU A 123 -11.19 5.79 14.71
N LEU A 124 -10.30 5.60 15.69
CA LEU A 124 -8.97 5.01 15.47
C LEU A 124 -9.08 3.61 14.85
N THR A 125 -10.01 2.79 15.34
CA THR A 125 -10.24 1.44 14.80
C THR A 125 -10.65 1.47 13.32
N LEU A 126 -11.57 2.38 12.95
CA LEU A 126 -11.98 2.56 11.55
C LEU A 126 -10.83 3.02 10.67
N ILE A 127 -10.02 3.96 11.15
CA ILE A 127 -8.83 4.45 10.43
C ILE A 127 -7.83 3.31 10.21
N GLN A 128 -7.55 2.50 11.24
CA GLN A 128 -6.65 1.35 11.12
C GLN A 128 -7.15 0.31 10.10
N GLN A 129 -8.44 0.03 10.09
CA GLN A 129 -9.05 -0.85 9.08
C GLN A 129 -8.90 -0.28 7.68
N PHE A 130 -9.18 1.02 7.51
CA PHE A 130 -9.03 1.72 6.24
C PHE A 130 -7.57 1.69 5.75
N THR A 131 -6.60 2.00 6.62
CA THR A 131 -5.17 1.90 6.32
C THR A 131 -4.81 0.49 5.85
N LYS A 132 -5.32 -0.55 6.52
CA LYS A 132 -5.06 -1.94 6.14
C LYS A 132 -5.61 -2.26 4.74
N ILE A 133 -6.83 -1.82 4.42
CA ILE A 133 -7.44 -2.04 3.10
C ILE A 133 -6.58 -1.40 2.01
N ILE A 134 -6.17 -0.14 2.20
CA ILE A 134 -5.33 0.57 1.22
C ILE A 134 -3.95 -0.09 1.10
N SER A 135 -3.31 -0.46 2.21
CA SER A 135 -1.99 -1.10 2.16
C SER A 135 -2.02 -2.46 1.48
N ASP A 136 -3.07 -3.25 1.69
CA ASP A 136 -3.25 -4.55 1.04
C ASP A 136 -3.49 -4.38 -0.46
N SER A 137 -4.25 -3.36 -0.87
CA SER A 137 -4.44 -3.01 -2.29
C SER A 137 -3.13 -2.58 -2.95
N MET A 138 -2.38 -1.68 -2.31
CA MET A 138 -1.08 -1.23 -2.82
C MET A 138 -0.10 -2.40 -2.96
N LEU A 139 -0.10 -3.35 -2.02
CA LEU A 139 0.74 -4.53 -2.12
C LEU A 139 0.36 -5.37 -3.35
N ASN A 140 -0.94 -5.61 -3.57
CA ASN A 140 -1.43 -6.34 -4.74
C ASN A 140 -1.01 -5.65 -6.05
N ASP A 141 -1.21 -4.35 -6.16
CA ASP A 141 -0.87 -3.58 -7.36
C ASP A 141 0.65 -3.56 -7.58
N SER A 142 1.43 -3.48 -6.50
CA SER A 142 2.89 -3.52 -6.55
C SER A 142 3.42 -4.89 -6.99
N ASP A 143 2.75 -5.98 -6.59
CA ASP A 143 3.13 -7.34 -6.98
C ASP A 143 2.92 -7.54 -8.48
N GLU A 144 1.76 -7.11 -9.00
CA GLU A 144 1.46 -7.15 -10.43
C GLU A 144 2.47 -6.32 -11.24
N ALA A 145 2.71 -5.07 -10.85
CA ALA A 145 3.68 -4.19 -11.52
C ALA A 145 5.12 -4.73 -11.43
N TYR A 146 5.48 -5.39 -10.33
CA TYR A 146 6.81 -5.99 -10.16
C TYR A 146 7.01 -7.17 -11.11
N HIS A 147 6.01 -8.04 -11.28
CA HIS A 147 6.06 -9.15 -12.23
C HIS A 147 6.21 -8.65 -13.67
N ASP A 148 5.40 -7.67 -14.08
CA ASP A 148 5.50 -7.07 -15.41
C ASP A 148 6.88 -6.40 -15.63
N GLY A 149 7.42 -5.75 -14.60
CA GLY A 149 8.78 -5.19 -14.61
C GLY A 149 9.88 -6.26 -14.79
N ILE A 150 9.72 -7.44 -14.17
CA ILE A 150 10.62 -8.58 -14.36
C ILE A 150 10.53 -9.11 -15.80
N GLU A 151 9.32 -9.26 -16.34
CA GLU A 151 9.10 -9.71 -17.73
C GLU A 151 9.80 -8.76 -18.72
N TYR A 152 9.61 -7.45 -18.55
CA TYR A 152 10.28 -6.42 -19.35
C TYR A 152 11.80 -6.49 -19.22
N TYR A 153 12.34 -6.59 -17.99
CA TYR A 153 13.78 -6.72 -17.77
C TYR A 153 14.38 -7.94 -18.50
N ASN A 154 13.70 -9.09 -18.43
CA ASN A 154 14.14 -10.30 -19.10
C ASN A 154 14.14 -10.13 -20.62
N TYR A 155 13.07 -9.54 -21.18
CA TYR A 155 12.99 -9.24 -22.60
C TYR A 155 14.14 -8.34 -23.08
N VAL A 156 14.38 -7.21 -22.39
CA VAL A 156 15.46 -6.28 -22.73
C VAL A 156 16.83 -6.94 -22.61
N ARG A 157 17.04 -7.81 -21.62
CA ARG A 157 18.27 -8.60 -21.49
C ARG A 157 18.51 -9.51 -22.69
N GLU A 158 17.49 -10.22 -23.17
CA GLU A 158 17.63 -11.08 -24.36
C GLU A 158 17.79 -10.25 -25.63
N ALA A 159 17.07 -9.13 -25.78
CA ALA A 159 17.22 -8.21 -26.89
C ALA A 159 18.65 -7.61 -26.97
N ALA A 160 19.24 -7.27 -25.82
CA ALA A 160 20.63 -6.82 -25.74
C ALA A 160 21.61 -7.91 -26.22
N ARG A 161 21.40 -9.18 -25.84
CA ARG A 161 22.20 -10.33 -26.33
C ARG A 161 22.10 -10.51 -27.84
N GLN A 162 20.91 -10.27 -28.40
CA GLN A 162 20.65 -10.29 -29.84
C GLN A 162 21.13 -9.02 -30.56
N ARG A 163 21.72 -8.05 -29.84
CA ARG A 163 22.22 -6.77 -30.37
C ARG A 163 21.13 -5.92 -31.03
N VAL A 164 19.90 -5.99 -30.52
CA VAL A 164 18.83 -5.07 -30.93
C VAL A 164 19.27 -3.63 -30.61
N PRO A 165 19.18 -2.68 -31.58
CA PRO A 165 19.57 -1.29 -31.35
C PRO A 165 18.89 -0.70 -30.11
N GLY A 166 19.66 -0.03 -29.25
CA GLY A 166 19.16 0.60 -28.01
C GLY A 166 18.99 -0.34 -26.81
N ALA A 167 18.84 -1.66 -27.01
CA ALA A 167 18.55 -2.60 -25.91
C ALA A 167 19.67 -2.72 -24.86
N GLU A 168 20.94 -2.56 -25.26
CA GLU A 168 22.07 -2.58 -24.32
C GLU A 168 22.04 -1.41 -23.33
N ALA A 169 21.55 -0.24 -23.75
CA ALA A 169 21.42 0.93 -22.88
C ALA A 169 20.32 0.72 -21.84
N GLU A 170 19.16 0.25 -22.29
CA GLU A 170 18.02 -0.11 -21.42
C GLU A 170 18.40 -1.21 -20.42
N TYR A 171 19.08 -2.27 -20.89
CA TYR A 171 19.55 -3.34 -20.02
C TYR A 171 20.50 -2.81 -18.93
N LYS A 172 21.46 -1.95 -19.30
CA LYS A 172 22.40 -1.35 -18.34
C LYS A 172 21.70 -0.47 -17.30
N ALA A 173 20.64 0.23 -17.69
CA ALA A 173 19.84 1.05 -16.77
C ALA A 173 19.12 0.20 -15.71
N LEU A 174 18.58 -0.96 -16.09
CA LEU A 174 17.81 -1.82 -15.19
C LEU A 174 18.67 -2.84 -14.40
N LYS A 175 19.84 -3.22 -14.93
CA LYS A 175 20.74 -4.20 -14.32
C LYS A 175 21.06 -3.97 -12.83
N PRO A 176 21.24 -2.73 -12.31
CA PRO A 176 21.52 -2.49 -10.90
C PRO A 176 20.45 -3.04 -9.95
N TYR A 177 19.17 -2.99 -10.33
CA TYR A 177 18.05 -3.47 -9.49
C TYR A 177 18.06 -5.00 -9.29
N PHE A 178 18.78 -5.74 -10.15
CA PHE A 178 18.91 -7.20 -10.09
C PHE A 178 20.28 -7.68 -9.60
N LYS A 179 21.22 -6.77 -9.31
CA LYS A 179 22.50 -7.12 -8.67
C LYS A 179 22.24 -7.40 -7.20
N ARG A 180 22.02 -8.68 -6.90
CA ARG A 180 21.76 -9.21 -5.55
C ARG A 180 22.78 -8.74 -4.52
N ASN A 181 22.37 -7.87 -3.59
CA ASN A 181 22.97 -7.84 -2.25
C ASN A 181 22.58 -9.15 -1.54
N LYS A 182 23.45 -10.16 -1.64
CA LYS A 182 23.38 -11.35 -0.76
C LYS A 182 23.46 -10.83 0.68
N ARG A 183 22.41 -11.00 1.49
CA ARG A 183 22.29 -10.70 2.94
C ARG A 183 21.64 -9.36 3.36
N ALA A 184 20.50 -8.98 2.78
CA ALA A 184 19.60 -8.01 3.44
C ALA A 184 18.09 -8.31 3.28
N ALA A 185 17.72 -9.14 2.29
CA ALA A 185 16.34 -9.32 1.85
C ALA A 185 15.43 -10.20 2.73
N MET A 186 15.72 -10.36 4.03
CA MET A 186 14.78 -11.03 4.95
C MET A 186 14.38 -10.19 6.17
N ASN A 187 15.03 -9.04 6.43
CA ASN A 187 14.70 -8.16 7.57
C ASN A 187 14.27 -6.73 7.18
N SER A 188 14.23 -6.37 5.89
CA SER A 188 13.82 -5.02 5.44
C SER A 188 12.54 -5.02 4.61
N ALA A 189 11.78 -6.12 4.60
CA ALA A 189 10.46 -6.13 3.99
C ALA A 189 9.53 -5.26 4.84
N ASN A 190 9.48 -3.98 4.45
CA ASN A 190 8.56 -2.92 4.84
C ASN A 190 9.10 -1.85 5.86
N PRO A 191 9.89 -0.86 5.41
CA PRO A 191 10.18 0.33 6.22
C PRO A 191 8.91 1.15 6.57
N ASN A 192 7.84 1.07 5.77
CA ASN A 192 6.59 1.75 6.11
C ASN A 192 5.86 1.06 7.28
N GLN A 193 6.05 -0.24 7.52
CA GLN A 193 5.57 -0.88 8.75
C GLN A 193 6.34 -0.40 9.99
N ALA A 194 7.60 0.00 9.87
CA ALA A 194 8.36 0.53 10.98
C ALA A 194 7.88 1.94 11.38
N GLU A 195 7.51 2.78 10.42
CA GLU A 195 6.99 4.11 10.70
C GLU A 195 5.57 4.08 11.29
N PHE A 196 4.67 3.21 10.81
CA PHE A 196 3.32 3.09 11.38
C PHE A 196 3.26 2.33 12.71
N ARG A 197 4.23 1.44 13.01
CA ARG A 197 4.33 0.79 14.33
C ARG A 197 4.66 1.79 15.44
N ASN A 198 5.51 2.77 15.14
CA ASN A 198 5.92 3.80 16.12
C ASN A 198 4.80 4.79 16.48
N ILE A 199 3.70 4.84 15.74
CA ILE A 199 2.55 5.72 16.02
C ILE A 199 1.48 4.97 16.85
N ALA A 200 1.47 3.63 16.81
CA ALA A 200 0.55 2.79 17.56
C ALA A 200 1.06 2.38 18.96
N GLU A 201 2.37 2.48 19.21
CA GLU A 201 3.00 2.12 20.50
C GLU A 201 3.43 3.32 21.35
N GLY A 202 3.09 4.54 20.95
CA GLY A 202 3.35 5.79 21.71
C GLY A 202 2.13 6.33 22.42
#